data_AF-A0A7X7PIE0-F1
#
_entry.id   AF-A0A7X7PIE0-F1
#
_cell.length_a   1.000
_cell.length_b   1.000
_cell.length_c   1.000
_cell.angle_alpha   90.00
_cell.angle_beta   90.00
_cell.angle_gamma   90.00
#
_symmetry.space_group_name_H-M   'P 1'
#
loop_
_entity.id
_entity.type
_entity.pdbx_description
1 polymer ?
#
loop_
_entity_poly.entity_id
_entity_poly.type
_entity_poly.pdbx_seq_one_letter_code
_entity_poly.pdbx_strand_id
1 'polypeptide(L)'
;MRPLGATWDGSGVNFAIYSRHATRVDLVFFDARDPAQEVATLTLPERTAHVWHGYVPGVQPGQLYGYRVHGEYAPERGLRFNPAKLVIDPYAKAIAGRVNWDAPVFGYKLGGPNEDFDRDDEDSAWGMPKGVVTNTLFDWQYDRPPNTPLHDSVIYEVHVKGFTATHPDVPEEYRGTYAGLAAPPVIEYLKKLGVTAVELLPVHDFLDDKHLVERGLRNYWGYNTTNFFSPDARYCSSGDRGEQVAEFKTMVRALHAAGIEVILDVVYNHTSEGNHLGPTLSFKGIDNLSYYRLVDDDPRYYMDYTGTGNSLNAQNPQALKLVMDSLRYWVLEMHVDGFRFDLASALARELHDVDRLSSFFDIIHQDP
;
A
#
# COMPACT_ATOMS: atom_id res chain seq x y z
N MET A 1 9.15 -5.64 -19.78
CA MET A 1 8.13 -4.58 -19.64
C MET A 1 8.13 -4.13 -18.21
N ARG A 2 8.45 -2.86 -18.02
CA ARG A 2 8.51 -2.14 -16.76
C ARG A 2 7.84 -0.79 -17.04
N PRO A 3 7.21 -0.16 -16.04
CA PRO A 3 7.13 -0.58 -14.64
C PRO A 3 5.94 -1.53 -14.34
N LEU A 4 5.91 -2.10 -13.13
CA LEU A 4 4.74 -2.82 -12.58
C LEU A 4 3.67 -1.82 -12.12
N GLY A 5 2.42 -2.27 -12.05
CA GLY A 5 1.23 -1.46 -11.77
C GLY A 5 0.58 -0.88 -13.02
N ALA A 6 -0.31 0.08 -12.82
CA ALA A 6 -0.94 0.87 -13.89
C ALA A 6 -0.11 2.12 -14.21
N THR A 7 0.36 2.24 -15.46
CA THR A 7 1.18 3.38 -15.93
C THR A 7 0.50 4.07 -17.11
N TRP A 8 0.12 5.33 -16.91
CA TRP A 8 -0.46 6.17 -17.96
C TRP A 8 0.63 6.88 -18.76
N ASP A 9 0.51 6.88 -20.10
CA ASP A 9 1.52 7.45 -21.02
C ASP A 9 1.01 8.64 -21.85
N GLY A 10 -0.19 9.14 -21.56
CA GLY A 10 -0.86 10.18 -22.35
C GLY A 10 -1.90 9.65 -23.33
N SER A 11 -1.76 8.41 -23.81
CA SER A 11 -2.64 7.80 -24.83
C SER A 11 -3.47 6.63 -24.30
N GLY A 12 -3.04 6.04 -23.18
CA GLY A 12 -3.71 4.93 -22.53
C GLY A 12 -2.93 4.47 -21.31
N VAL A 13 -3.21 3.26 -20.85
CA VAL A 13 -2.58 2.71 -19.63
C VAL A 13 -2.01 1.33 -19.90
N ASN A 14 -0.74 1.14 -19.55
CA ASN A 14 -0.14 -0.18 -19.43
C ASN A 14 -0.39 -0.73 -18.02
N PHE A 15 -1.06 -1.88 -17.93
CA PHE A 15 -1.25 -2.62 -16.68
C PHE A 15 -0.28 -3.80 -16.62
N ALA A 16 0.41 -3.96 -15.50
CA ALA A 16 1.34 -5.07 -15.30
C ALA A 16 1.32 -5.57 -13.84
N ILE A 17 1.07 -6.86 -13.64
CA ILE A 17 0.98 -7.48 -12.32
C ILE A 17 1.78 -8.78 -12.27
N TYR A 18 2.56 -8.96 -11.21
CA TYR A 18 3.30 -10.20 -10.97
C TYR A 18 2.38 -11.28 -10.40
N SER A 19 2.39 -12.46 -11.01
CA SER A 19 1.91 -13.70 -10.39
C SER A 19 2.52 -14.92 -11.07
N ARG A 20 3.29 -15.69 -10.30
CA ARG A 20 3.94 -16.92 -10.72
C ARG A 20 2.96 -18.08 -10.82
N HIS A 21 2.01 -18.18 -9.90
CA HIS A 21 1.13 -19.34 -9.78
C HIS A 21 -0.27 -19.10 -10.39
N ALA A 22 -0.60 -17.87 -10.78
CA ALA A 22 -1.85 -17.62 -11.50
C ALA A 22 -1.91 -18.36 -12.85
N THR A 23 -3.12 -18.77 -13.22
CA THR A 23 -3.45 -19.38 -14.52
C THR A 23 -4.14 -18.39 -15.46
N ARG A 24 -4.72 -17.32 -14.93
CA ARG A 24 -5.31 -16.19 -15.68
C ARG A 24 -5.39 -14.97 -14.76
N VAL A 25 -5.28 -13.78 -15.35
CA VAL A 25 -5.53 -12.51 -14.66
C VAL A 25 -6.55 -11.70 -15.47
N ASP A 26 -7.64 -11.32 -14.83
CA ASP A 26 -8.64 -10.42 -15.39
C ASP A 26 -8.50 -9.04 -14.72
N LEU A 27 -8.35 -7.99 -15.54
CA LEU A 27 -8.41 -6.59 -15.16
C LEU A 27 -9.87 -6.13 -15.18
N VAL A 28 -10.35 -5.56 -14.07
CA VAL A 28 -11.75 -5.13 -13.90
C VAL A 28 -11.78 -3.62 -13.75
N PHE A 29 -12.63 -2.95 -14.52
CA PHE A 29 -12.87 -1.51 -14.45
C PHE A 29 -14.23 -1.22 -13.80
N PHE A 30 -14.30 -0.10 -13.07
CA PHE A 30 -15.50 0.34 -12.35
C PHE A 30 -15.98 1.72 -12.81
N ASP A 31 -17.28 1.99 -12.65
CA ASP A 31 -17.84 3.34 -12.92
C ASP A 31 -17.28 4.32 -11.88
N ALA A 32 -16.82 5.48 -12.32
CA ALA A 32 -16.25 6.49 -11.43
C ALA A 32 -17.28 7.09 -10.44
N ARG A 33 -18.57 7.06 -10.80
CA ARG A 33 -19.70 7.57 -9.98
C ARG A 33 -20.28 6.49 -9.09
N ASP A 34 -20.21 5.23 -9.52
CA ASP A 34 -20.58 4.06 -8.71
C ASP A 34 -19.44 3.03 -8.69
N PRO A 35 -18.53 3.13 -7.70
CA PRO A 35 -17.39 2.22 -7.56
C PRO A 35 -17.76 0.76 -7.27
N ALA A 36 -19.03 0.44 -7.02
CA ALA A 36 -19.51 -0.94 -6.88
C ALA A 36 -19.89 -1.56 -8.23
N GLN A 37 -20.15 -0.74 -9.25
CA GLN A 37 -20.55 -1.20 -10.57
C GLN A 37 -19.33 -1.53 -11.45
N GLU A 38 -19.19 -2.80 -11.83
CA GLU A 38 -18.27 -3.21 -12.89
C GLU A 38 -18.76 -2.71 -14.25
N VAL A 39 -17.87 -2.07 -15.03
CA VAL A 39 -18.20 -1.54 -16.36
C VAL A 39 -17.50 -2.31 -17.49
N ALA A 40 -16.37 -2.94 -17.20
CA ALA A 40 -15.64 -3.75 -18.17
C ALA A 40 -14.67 -4.71 -17.47
N THR A 41 -14.48 -5.89 -18.07
CA THR A 41 -13.49 -6.88 -17.61
C THR A 41 -12.68 -7.34 -18.81
N LEU A 42 -11.35 -7.27 -18.70
CA LEU A 42 -10.40 -7.63 -19.74
C LEU A 42 -9.42 -8.67 -19.22
N THR A 43 -9.28 -9.81 -19.89
CA THR A 43 -8.20 -10.75 -19.57
C THR A 43 -6.87 -10.16 -20.07
N LEU A 44 -5.86 -10.11 -19.19
CA LEU A 44 -4.52 -9.68 -19.60
C LEU A 44 -3.92 -10.70 -20.57
N PRO A 45 -3.58 -10.29 -21.80
CA PRO A 45 -3.28 -11.23 -22.89
C PRO A 45 -1.88 -11.84 -22.80
N GLU A 46 -0.93 -11.12 -22.20
CA GLU A 46 0.49 -11.45 -22.30
C GLU A 46 1.08 -11.79 -20.94
N ARG A 47 2.06 -12.71 -20.95
CA ARG A 47 2.81 -13.10 -19.75
C ARG A 47 4.30 -13.19 -20.07
N THR A 48 5.11 -12.37 -19.40
CA THR A 48 6.57 -12.35 -19.56
C THR A 48 7.23 -12.44 -18.19
N ALA A 49 8.07 -13.45 -17.96
CA ALA A 49 8.77 -13.66 -16.69
C ALA A 49 7.83 -13.58 -15.46
N HIS A 50 6.68 -14.27 -15.55
CA HIS A 50 5.61 -14.28 -14.53
C HIS A 50 4.88 -12.95 -14.29
N VAL A 51 5.15 -11.92 -15.10
CA VAL A 51 4.37 -10.68 -15.11
C VAL A 51 3.29 -10.79 -16.19
N TRP A 52 2.03 -10.67 -15.77
CA TRP A 52 0.86 -10.54 -16.64
C TRP A 52 0.71 -9.08 -17.02
N HIS A 53 0.51 -8.79 -18.31
CA HIS A 53 0.43 -7.40 -18.76
C HIS A 53 -0.45 -7.21 -19.99
N GLY A 54 -0.86 -5.96 -20.19
CA GLY A 54 -1.65 -5.51 -21.34
C GLY A 54 -1.78 -4.00 -21.37
N TYR A 55 -1.92 -3.44 -22.58
CA TYR A 55 -2.12 -2.01 -22.79
C TYR A 55 -3.57 -1.73 -23.19
N VAL A 56 -4.20 -0.76 -22.53
CA VAL A 56 -5.59 -0.36 -22.78
C VAL A 56 -5.63 1.08 -23.28
N PRO A 57 -5.84 1.30 -24.60
CA PRO A 57 -5.93 2.64 -25.17
C PRO A 57 -7.10 3.45 -24.60
N GLY A 58 -6.92 4.76 -24.47
CA GLY A 58 -7.99 5.70 -24.11
C GLY A 58 -8.31 5.77 -22.61
N VAL A 59 -7.83 4.84 -21.78
CA VAL A 59 -7.96 4.93 -20.32
C VAL A 59 -7.21 6.16 -19.81
N GLN A 60 -7.87 6.94 -18.95
CA GLN A 60 -7.35 8.19 -18.39
C GLN A 60 -7.10 8.06 -16.88
N PRO A 61 -6.27 8.96 -16.30
CA PRO A 61 -6.18 9.12 -14.86
C PRO A 61 -7.57 9.33 -14.22
N GLY A 62 -7.76 8.79 -13.02
CA GLY A 62 -9.05 8.72 -12.32
C GLY A 62 -9.83 7.43 -12.58
N GLN A 63 -9.45 6.62 -13.58
CA GLN A 63 -10.10 5.32 -13.83
C GLN A 63 -9.89 4.39 -12.63
N LEU A 64 -11.01 3.82 -12.14
CA LEU A 64 -11.03 2.84 -11.07
C LEU A 64 -10.83 1.43 -11.62
N TYR A 65 -9.99 0.64 -10.96
CA TYR A 65 -9.70 -0.73 -11.37
C TYR A 65 -9.37 -1.67 -10.20
N GLY A 66 -9.38 -2.97 -10.49
CA GLY A 66 -8.85 -4.04 -9.64
C GLY A 66 -8.58 -5.28 -10.49
N TYR A 67 -8.18 -6.37 -9.87
CA TYR A 67 -7.95 -7.63 -10.58
C TYR A 67 -8.79 -8.78 -10.01
N ARG A 68 -9.08 -9.77 -10.86
CA ARG A 68 -9.48 -11.11 -10.45
C ARG A 68 -8.41 -12.08 -10.91
N VAL A 69 -7.83 -12.80 -9.96
CA VAL A 69 -6.70 -13.69 -10.23
C VAL A 69 -7.13 -15.13 -10.08
N HIS A 70 -6.94 -15.91 -11.16
CA HIS A 70 -7.35 -17.30 -11.25
C HIS A 70 -6.17 -18.21 -10.95
N GLY A 71 -6.46 -19.34 -10.31
CA GLY A 71 -5.48 -20.36 -9.98
C GLY A 71 -6.12 -21.46 -9.14
N GLU A 72 -5.29 -22.35 -8.64
CA GLU A 72 -5.73 -23.43 -7.76
C GLU A 72 -6.08 -22.90 -6.36
N TYR A 73 -7.19 -23.37 -5.79
CA TYR A 73 -7.51 -23.18 -4.38
C TYR A 73 -7.25 -24.50 -3.66
N ALA A 74 -6.09 -24.57 -3.01
CA ALA A 74 -5.61 -25.73 -2.26
C ALA A 74 -4.89 -25.19 -1.00
N PRO A 75 -5.65 -24.80 0.05
CA PRO A 75 -5.10 -24.16 1.25
C PRO A 75 -4.02 -24.99 1.94
N GLU A 76 -4.13 -26.32 1.94
CA GLU A 76 -3.10 -27.25 2.46
C GLU A 76 -1.76 -27.17 1.73
N ARG A 77 -1.74 -26.59 0.53
CA ARG A 77 -0.54 -26.31 -0.27
C ARG A 77 -0.18 -24.83 -0.30
N GLY A 78 -0.86 -24.00 0.49
CA GLY A 78 -0.71 -22.54 0.51
C GLY A 78 -1.25 -21.82 -0.74
N LEU A 79 -1.97 -22.51 -1.61
CA LEU A 79 -2.56 -21.94 -2.82
C LEU A 79 -3.96 -21.40 -2.50
N ARG A 80 -4.15 -20.08 -2.60
CA ARG A 80 -5.36 -19.38 -2.12
C ARG A 80 -6.08 -18.57 -3.19
N PHE A 81 -5.94 -18.95 -4.45
CA PHE A 81 -6.55 -18.23 -5.57
C PHE A 81 -8.08 -18.31 -5.53
N ASN A 82 -8.73 -17.16 -5.55
CA ASN A 82 -10.19 -17.09 -5.58
C ASN A 82 -10.64 -15.91 -6.46
N PRO A 83 -11.03 -16.15 -7.72
CA PRO A 83 -11.41 -15.08 -8.64
C PRO A 83 -12.75 -14.42 -8.30
N ALA A 84 -13.55 -14.97 -7.38
CA ALA A 84 -14.73 -14.29 -6.84
C ALA A 84 -14.33 -13.08 -5.97
N LYS A 85 -13.09 -13.07 -5.44
CA LYS A 85 -12.56 -11.97 -4.66
C LYS A 85 -11.84 -10.99 -5.57
N LEU A 86 -12.31 -9.75 -5.62
CA LEU A 86 -11.57 -8.66 -6.24
C LEU A 86 -10.33 -8.36 -5.40
N VAL A 87 -9.17 -8.24 -6.04
CA VAL A 87 -7.91 -7.91 -5.37
C VAL A 87 -7.34 -6.58 -5.85
N ILE A 88 -6.72 -5.85 -4.92
CA ILE A 88 -6.09 -4.56 -5.14
C ILE A 88 -4.72 -4.76 -5.81
N ASP A 89 -4.40 -3.91 -6.78
CA ASP A 89 -3.06 -3.86 -7.39
C ASP A 89 -2.00 -3.55 -6.31
N PRO A 90 -1.00 -4.41 -6.07
CA PRO A 90 0.04 -4.18 -5.07
C PRO A 90 0.93 -2.96 -5.42
N TYR A 91 0.88 -2.49 -6.67
CA TYR A 91 1.58 -1.31 -7.19
C TYR A 91 0.66 -0.10 -7.41
N ALA A 92 -0.63 -0.15 -7.03
CA ALA A 92 -1.51 1.00 -7.13
C ALA A 92 -0.92 2.21 -6.38
N LYS A 93 -0.92 3.38 -7.03
CA LYS A 93 -0.40 4.64 -6.46
C LYS A 93 -1.45 5.44 -5.71
N ALA A 94 -2.71 5.08 -5.89
CA ALA A 94 -3.83 5.59 -5.12
C ALA A 94 -4.88 4.48 -4.97
N ILE A 95 -5.48 4.41 -3.78
CA ILE A 95 -6.60 3.54 -3.44
C ILE A 95 -7.80 4.42 -3.10
N ALA A 96 -8.95 4.07 -3.66
CA ALA A 96 -10.20 4.78 -3.44
C ALA A 96 -11.23 3.91 -2.72
N GLY A 97 -11.92 4.50 -1.74
CA GLY A 97 -12.84 3.81 -0.85
C GLY A 97 -12.14 3.06 0.29
N ARG A 98 -12.92 2.25 1.00
CA ARG A 98 -12.46 1.40 2.09
C ARG A 98 -13.10 0.03 1.97
N VAL A 99 -12.54 -0.96 2.66
CA VAL A 99 -13.19 -2.26 2.82
C VAL A 99 -14.52 -2.10 3.54
N ASN A 100 -15.59 -2.60 2.91
CA ASN A 100 -16.87 -2.83 3.57
C ASN A 100 -16.88 -4.27 4.11
N TRP A 101 -16.89 -4.41 5.43
CA TRP A 101 -16.83 -5.70 6.12
C TRP A 101 -18.11 -6.54 6.02
N ASP A 102 -19.21 -5.97 5.50
CA ASP A 102 -20.44 -6.70 5.17
C ASP A 102 -20.28 -7.50 3.87
N ALA A 103 -19.30 -7.16 3.04
CA ALA A 103 -19.01 -7.89 1.82
C ALA A 103 -18.23 -9.18 2.09
N PRO A 104 -18.35 -10.18 1.20
CA PRO A 104 -17.68 -11.47 1.33
C PRO A 104 -16.19 -11.34 0.95
N VAL A 105 -15.42 -10.50 1.67
CA VAL A 105 -14.01 -10.19 1.40
C VAL A 105 -13.03 -11.27 1.88
N PHE A 106 -13.56 -12.33 2.50
CA PHE A 106 -12.78 -13.51 2.89
C PHE A 106 -12.82 -14.51 1.75
N GLY A 107 -11.67 -15.07 1.37
CA GLY A 107 -11.60 -16.11 0.32
C GLY A 107 -12.26 -17.44 0.69
N TYR A 108 -12.78 -17.56 1.91
CA TYR A 108 -13.35 -18.74 2.54
C TYR A 108 -14.63 -18.40 3.32
N LYS A 109 -15.44 -19.41 3.65
CA LYS A 109 -16.71 -19.24 4.36
C LYS A 109 -16.47 -18.93 5.84
N LEU A 110 -16.72 -17.68 6.22
CA LEU A 110 -16.54 -17.21 7.60
C LEU A 110 -17.45 -18.01 8.57
N GLY A 111 -16.86 -18.55 9.64
CA GLY A 111 -17.58 -19.34 10.65
C GLY A 111 -18.00 -20.74 10.19
N GLY A 112 -17.54 -21.20 9.02
CA GLY A 112 -17.75 -22.58 8.55
C GLY A 112 -16.95 -23.61 9.38
N PRO A 113 -17.40 -24.88 9.42
CA PRO A 113 -16.76 -25.92 10.23
C PRO A 113 -15.37 -26.33 9.73
N ASN A 114 -15.06 -26.05 8.46
CA ASN A 114 -13.76 -26.37 7.84
C ASN A 114 -12.86 -25.13 7.69
N GLU A 115 -13.18 -24.02 8.36
CA GLU A 115 -12.36 -22.79 8.35
C GLU A 115 -12.01 -22.33 6.92
N ASP A 116 -10.72 -22.17 6.61
CA ASP A 116 -10.20 -21.70 5.33
C ASP A 116 -10.13 -22.77 4.23
N PHE A 117 -10.64 -23.99 4.45
CA PHE A 117 -10.79 -25.00 3.40
C PHE A 117 -12.02 -24.78 2.53
N ASP A 118 -13.10 -24.23 3.11
CA ASP A 118 -14.34 -24.01 2.39
C ASP A 118 -14.25 -22.70 1.60
N ARG A 119 -13.88 -22.78 0.32
CA ARG A 119 -13.83 -21.60 -0.56
C ARG A 119 -15.20 -20.91 -0.61
N ASP A 120 -15.17 -19.58 -0.53
CA ASP A 120 -16.35 -18.75 -0.71
C ASP A 120 -16.37 -18.16 -2.12
N ASP A 121 -17.39 -18.50 -2.91
CA ASP A 121 -17.54 -18.10 -4.30
C ASP A 121 -18.37 -16.81 -4.48
N GLU A 122 -18.78 -16.15 -3.39
CA GLU A 122 -19.52 -14.89 -3.46
C GLU A 122 -18.61 -13.72 -3.88
N ASP A 123 -19.16 -12.79 -4.67
CA ASP A 123 -18.42 -11.65 -5.21
C ASP A 123 -18.14 -10.59 -4.15
N SER A 124 -16.86 -10.22 -3.97
CA SER A 124 -16.44 -9.18 -3.02
C SER A 124 -16.35 -7.78 -3.61
N ALA A 125 -16.48 -7.61 -4.94
CA ALA A 125 -16.12 -6.37 -5.63
C ALA A 125 -16.83 -5.12 -5.08
N TRP A 126 -18.10 -5.25 -4.69
CA TRP A 126 -18.91 -4.14 -4.16
C TRP A 126 -18.43 -3.61 -2.80
N GLY A 127 -17.70 -4.43 -2.02
CA GLY A 127 -17.13 -4.02 -0.73
C GLY A 127 -15.62 -3.81 -0.74
N MET A 128 -14.96 -3.99 -1.89
CA MET A 128 -13.52 -3.77 -2.02
C MET A 128 -13.21 -2.33 -2.42
N PRO A 129 -12.17 -1.70 -1.85
CA PRO A 129 -11.64 -0.46 -2.41
C PRO A 129 -11.00 -0.72 -3.78
N LYS A 130 -10.86 0.33 -4.58
CA LYS A 130 -10.38 0.24 -5.97
C LYS A 130 -9.03 0.92 -6.13
N GLY A 131 -8.15 0.33 -6.93
CA GLY A 131 -6.97 1.03 -7.42
C GLY A 131 -7.41 2.16 -8.34
N VAL A 132 -6.65 3.25 -8.36
CA VAL A 132 -6.89 4.39 -9.23
C VAL A 132 -5.71 4.56 -10.18
N VAL A 133 -6.00 4.73 -11.47
CA VAL A 133 -4.98 5.16 -12.44
C VAL A 133 -4.61 6.60 -12.10
N THR A 134 -3.35 6.85 -11.74
CA THR A 134 -2.89 8.20 -11.39
C THR A 134 -2.13 8.86 -12.54
N ASN A 135 -2.14 10.19 -12.56
CA ASN A 135 -1.18 10.95 -13.34
C ASN A 135 0.13 11.08 -12.55
N THR A 136 1.28 10.90 -13.19
CA THR A 136 2.59 11.09 -12.56
C THR A 136 3.03 12.56 -12.54
N LEU A 137 2.44 13.40 -13.39
CA LEU A 137 2.79 14.82 -13.49
C LEU A 137 2.38 15.59 -12.24
N PHE A 138 3.36 16.17 -11.57
CA PHE A 138 3.20 17.13 -10.47
C PHE A 138 4.24 18.24 -10.63
N ASP A 139 3.82 19.50 -10.50
CA ASP A 139 4.74 20.64 -10.58
C ASP A 139 5.45 20.83 -9.24
N TRP A 140 6.65 20.27 -9.09
CA TRP A 140 7.49 20.47 -7.91
C TRP A 140 8.07 21.90 -7.80
N GLN A 141 7.87 22.78 -8.78
CA GLN A 141 8.42 24.12 -8.81
C GLN A 141 9.95 24.11 -8.60
N TYR A 142 10.44 24.75 -7.53
CA TYR A 142 11.85 24.84 -7.19
C TYR A 142 12.24 23.91 -6.03
N ASP A 143 11.44 22.89 -5.75
CA ASP A 143 11.68 21.94 -4.66
C ASP A 143 13.08 21.32 -4.73
N ARG A 144 13.72 21.21 -3.57
CA ARG A 144 15.01 20.53 -3.38
C ARG A 144 15.02 19.89 -2.00
N PRO A 145 15.58 18.68 -1.87
CA PRO A 145 15.73 18.04 -0.57
C PRO A 145 16.56 18.94 0.37
N PRO A 146 16.09 19.20 1.62
CA PRO A 146 16.82 20.02 2.58
C PRO A 146 18.23 19.49 2.90
N ASN A 147 18.42 18.17 2.93
CA ASN A 147 19.69 17.48 3.20
C ASN A 147 20.38 17.97 4.49
N THR A 148 19.64 18.03 5.58
CA THR A 148 20.20 18.34 6.90
C THR A 148 21.17 17.22 7.29
N PRO A 149 22.44 17.52 7.64
CA PRO A 149 23.35 16.50 8.11
C PRO A 149 22.79 15.77 9.33
N LEU A 150 22.89 14.43 9.36
CA LEU A 150 22.28 13.63 10.43
C LEU A 150 22.71 14.04 11.84
N HIS A 151 23.94 14.53 12.02
CA HIS A 151 24.46 14.99 13.31
C HIS A 151 23.87 16.34 13.77
N ASP A 152 23.29 17.10 12.85
CA ASP A 152 22.56 18.34 13.10
C ASP A 152 21.04 18.13 13.14
N SER A 153 20.57 16.90 12.87
CA SER A 153 19.15 16.60 12.73
C SER A 153 18.43 16.50 14.07
N VAL A 154 17.24 17.10 14.14
CA VAL A 154 16.29 17.02 15.24
C VAL A 154 14.96 16.52 14.67
N ILE A 155 14.69 15.23 14.88
CA ILE A 155 13.52 14.52 14.37
C ILE A 155 12.31 14.74 15.29
N TYR A 156 11.16 15.02 14.69
CA TYR A 156 9.90 15.24 15.40
C TYR A 156 8.82 14.26 14.91
N GLU A 157 8.58 13.21 15.70
CA GLU A 157 7.55 12.21 15.41
C GLU A 157 6.15 12.82 15.51
N VAL A 158 5.36 12.69 14.45
CA VAL A 158 4.00 13.24 14.39
C VAL A 158 3.02 12.30 13.71
N HIS A 159 1.79 12.33 14.19
CA HIS A 159 0.66 11.70 13.51
C HIS A 159 -0.06 12.75 12.65
N VAL A 160 -0.16 12.52 11.33
CA VAL A 160 -0.78 13.46 10.36
C VAL A 160 -2.13 14.00 10.87
N LYS A 161 -3.05 13.08 11.21
CA LYS A 161 -4.33 13.46 11.82
C LYS A 161 -4.21 14.17 13.16
N GLY A 162 -3.56 13.54 14.15
CA GLY A 162 -3.52 14.04 15.52
C GLY A 162 -2.92 15.44 15.65
N PHE A 163 -1.93 15.74 14.81
CA PHE A 163 -1.17 16.98 14.90
C PHE A 163 -2.01 18.23 14.65
N THR A 164 -2.98 18.16 13.73
CA THR A 164 -3.78 19.33 13.33
C THR A 164 -5.28 19.18 13.56
N ALA A 165 -5.77 18.01 14.00
CA ALA A 165 -7.21 17.74 14.18
C ALA A 165 -7.94 18.78 15.05
N THR A 166 -7.26 19.39 16.02
CA THR A 166 -7.83 20.40 16.93
C THR A 166 -7.12 21.76 16.85
N HIS A 167 -6.28 21.96 15.83
CA HIS A 167 -5.49 23.18 15.71
C HIS A 167 -6.39 24.38 15.36
N PRO A 168 -6.48 25.41 16.22
CA PRO A 168 -7.47 26.49 16.04
C PRO A 168 -7.24 27.30 14.76
N ASP A 169 -5.97 27.54 14.40
CA ASP A 169 -5.60 28.38 13.26
C ASP A 169 -5.52 27.62 11.92
N VAL A 170 -5.74 26.31 11.91
CA VAL A 170 -5.87 25.53 10.66
C VAL A 170 -7.35 25.53 10.26
N PRO A 171 -7.70 25.87 9.00
CA PRO A 171 -9.08 25.78 8.51
C PRO A 171 -9.69 24.40 8.76
N GLU A 172 -10.96 24.36 9.16
CA GLU A 172 -11.61 23.12 9.63
C GLU A 172 -11.55 22.00 8.60
N GLU A 173 -11.69 22.33 7.31
CA GLU A 173 -11.63 21.42 6.18
C GLU A 173 -10.25 20.75 5.97
N TYR A 174 -9.18 21.33 6.52
CA TYR A 174 -7.82 20.81 6.41
C TYR A 174 -7.31 20.18 7.72
N ARG A 175 -8.09 20.24 8.81
CA ARG A 175 -7.64 19.69 10.09
C ARG A 175 -7.50 18.17 10.01
N GLY A 176 -6.33 17.69 10.40
CA GLY A 176 -5.97 16.28 10.42
C GLY A 176 -5.67 15.68 9.05
N THR A 177 -5.30 16.50 8.06
CA THR A 177 -4.94 16.07 6.71
C THR A 177 -3.50 16.47 6.35
N TYR A 178 -3.00 15.98 5.21
CA TYR A 178 -1.72 16.40 4.63
C TYR A 178 -1.72 17.92 4.37
N ALA A 179 -2.82 18.47 3.84
CA ALA A 179 -2.99 19.92 3.67
C ALA A 179 -2.91 20.67 5.01
N GLY A 180 -3.47 20.11 6.09
CA GLY A 180 -3.36 20.68 7.43
C GLY A 180 -1.93 20.72 7.93
N LEU A 181 -1.15 19.64 7.71
CA LEU A 181 0.25 19.59 8.10
C LEU A 181 1.11 20.59 7.29
N ALA A 182 0.68 20.92 6.08
CA ALA A 182 1.31 21.92 5.22
C ALA A 182 0.88 23.36 5.52
N ALA A 183 -0.05 23.57 6.46
CA ALA A 183 -0.63 24.89 6.69
C ALA A 183 0.39 25.88 7.29
N PRO A 184 0.34 27.18 6.94
CA PRO A 184 1.24 28.19 7.48
C PRO A 184 1.43 28.18 9.01
N PRO A 185 0.37 28.13 9.86
CA PRO A 185 0.57 28.13 11.32
C PRO A 185 1.33 26.89 11.82
N VAL A 186 1.19 25.75 11.13
CA VAL A 186 1.93 24.52 11.45
C VAL A 186 3.39 24.67 11.09
N ILE A 187 3.70 25.13 9.87
CA ILE A 187 5.08 25.34 9.43
C ILE A 187 5.77 26.38 10.32
N GLU A 188 5.10 27.47 10.67
CA GLU A 188 5.61 28.48 11.61
C GLU A 188 5.92 27.88 12.98
N TYR A 189 5.05 27.01 13.50
CA TYR A 189 5.29 26.28 14.73
C TYR A 189 6.53 25.39 14.65
N LEU A 190 6.65 24.55 13.61
CA LEU A 190 7.78 23.63 13.44
C LEU A 190 9.11 24.39 13.35
N LYS A 191 9.14 25.49 12.58
CA LYS A 191 10.30 26.37 12.49
C LYS A 191 10.66 27.03 13.82
N LYS A 192 9.65 27.47 14.58
CA LYS A 192 9.87 28.08 15.90
C LYS A 192 10.36 27.06 16.92
N LEU A 193 9.88 25.82 16.85
CA LEU A 193 10.35 24.71 17.68
C LEU A 193 11.82 24.36 17.36
N GLY A 194 12.24 24.57 16.11
CA GLY A 194 13.62 24.35 15.67
C GLY A 194 13.92 22.92 15.24
N VAL A 195 12.88 22.16 14.88
CA VAL A 195 13.05 20.80 14.33
C VAL A 195 13.51 20.88 12.88
N THR A 196 14.26 19.88 12.43
CA THR A 196 14.79 19.82 11.06
C THR A 196 14.09 18.76 10.21
N ALA A 197 13.45 17.78 10.85
CA ALA A 197 12.73 16.72 10.18
C ALA A 197 11.44 16.40 10.92
N VAL A 198 10.38 16.08 10.19
CA VAL A 198 9.19 15.42 10.72
C VAL A 198 9.23 13.94 10.37
N GLU A 199 9.03 13.07 11.37
CA GLU A 199 8.83 11.63 11.15
C GLU A 199 7.33 11.34 11.23
N LEU A 200 6.72 11.02 10.09
CA LEU A 200 5.30 10.73 10.03
C LEU A 200 5.05 9.29 10.47
N LEU A 201 4.12 9.09 11.41
CA LEU A 201 3.49 7.79 11.61
C LEU A 201 2.92 7.26 10.27
N PRO A 202 2.69 5.94 10.13
CA PRO A 202 2.40 5.29 8.85
C PRO A 202 1.37 6.03 7.98
N VAL A 203 1.80 6.33 6.75
CA VAL A 203 1.00 7.00 5.71
C VAL A 203 0.70 6.10 4.51
N HIS A 204 1.25 4.89 4.44
CA HIS A 204 0.80 3.90 3.45
C HIS A 204 -0.68 3.59 3.67
N ASP A 205 -1.45 3.34 2.61
CA ASP A 205 -2.84 2.89 2.72
C ASP A 205 -2.94 1.67 3.64
N PHE A 206 -3.79 1.77 4.67
CA PHE A 206 -3.87 0.77 5.75
C PHE A 206 -5.31 0.44 6.15
N LEU A 207 -5.50 -0.73 6.76
CA LEU A 207 -6.83 -1.26 7.08
C LEU A 207 -7.28 -0.93 8.51
N ASP A 208 -8.58 -0.66 8.66
CA ASP A 208 -9.28 -0.76 9.95
C ASP A 208 -9.76 -2.20 10.12
N ASP A 209 -9.12 -2.99 10.98
CA ASP A 209 -9.45 -4.41 11.19
C ASP A 209 -10.92 -4.63 11.55
N LYS A 210 -11.51 -5.71 11.04
CA LYS A 210 -12.92 -6.07 11.28
C LYS A 210 -13.31 -6.02 12.75
N HIS A 211 -12.48 -6.60 13.63
CA HIS A 211 -12.74 -6.65 15.07
C HIS A 211 -12.71 -5.26 15.75
N LEU A 212 -11.99 -4.28 15.19
CA LEU A 212 -12.03 -2.90 15.65
C LEU A 212 -13.33 -2.24 15.18
N VAL A 213 -13.67 -2.39 13.90
CA VAL A 213 -14.88 -1.80 13.32
C VAL A 213 -16.14 -2.30 14.01
N GLU A 214 -16.23 -3.60 14.30
CA GLU A 214 -17.35 -4.21 15.04
C GLU A 214 -17.52 -3.65 16.46
N ARG A 215 -16.44 -3.11 17.03
CA ARG A 215 -16.44 -2.45 18.35
C ARG A 215 -16.61 -0.92 18.27
N GLY A 216 -16.84 -0.38 17.07
CA GLY A 216 -16.90 1.07 16.84
C GLY A 216 -15.53 1.76 16.97
N LEU A 217 -14.44 1.01 16.89
CA LEU A 217 -13.06 1.50 16.92
C LEU A 217 -12.48 1.60 15.52
N ARG A 218 -11.30 2.21 15.41
CA ARG A 218 -10.53 2.34 14.16
C ARG A 218 -9.05 2.15 14.44
N ASN A 219 -8.29 1.75 13.43
CA ASN A 219 -6.85 1.79 13.49
C ASN A 219 -6.42 3.26 13.38
N TYR A 220 -5.85 3.79 14.47
CA TYR A 220 -5.40 5.18 14.51
C TYR A 220 -3.99 5.30 13.94
N TRP A 221 -3.04 4.52 14.47
CA TRP A 221 -1.63 4.65 14.12
C TRP A 221 -1.30 4.24 12.68
N GLY A 222 -1.96 3.21 12.15
CA GLY A 222 -1.78 2.78 10.77
C GLY A 222 -0.70 1.73 10.50
N TYR A 223 -0.16 1.08 11.53
CA TYR A 223 0.72 -0.08 11.38
C TYR A 223 -0.05 -1.34 10.93
N ASN A 224 -0.76 -1.27 9.82
CA ASN A 224 -1.49 -2.39 9.22
C ASN A 224 -1.66 -2.17 7.70
N THR A 225 -0.54 -2.09 6.97
CA THR A 225 -0.47 -1.66 5.57
C THR A 225 -1.18 -2.63 4.61
N THR A 226 -2.00 -2.09 3.72
CA THR A 226 -2.65 -2.80 2.61
C THR A 226 -1.92 -2.58 1.29
N ASN A 227 -1.40 -1.37 1.05
CA ASN A 227 -0.68 -1.03 -0.19
C ASN A 227 0.55 -0.15 0.11
N PHE A 228 1.71 -0.53 -0.44
CA PHE A 228 2.99 0.12 -0.13
C PHE A 228 3.29 1.41 -0.92
N PHE A 229 2.44 1.81 -1.86
CA PHE A 229 2.71 2.97 -2.73
C PHE A 229 1.66 4.07 -2.59
N SER A 230 0.47 3.72 -2.12
CA SER A 230 -0.63 4.68 -1.99
C SER A 230 -0.52 5.43 -0.65
N PRO A 231 -0.49 6.77 -0.64
CA PRO A 231 -0.75 7.51 0.58
C PRO A 231 -2.19 7.26 1.04
N ASP A 232 -2.39 7.16 2.35
CA ASP A 232 -3.67 6.86 2.94
C ASP A 232 -4.66 8.00 2.68
N ALA A 233 -5.77 7.68 2.02
CA ALA A 233 -6.75 8.67 1.57
C ALA A 233 -7.51 9.34 2.74
N ARG A 234 -7.47 8.77 3.95
CA ARG A 234 -8.15 9.35 5.13
C ARG A 234 -7.46 10.60 5.64
N TYR A 235 -6.20 10.79 5.25
CA TYR A 235 -5.43 11.98 5.53
C TYR A 235 -5.45 12.97 4.37
N CYS A 236 -6.27 12.76 3.34
CA CYS A 236 -6.49 13.72 2.28
C CYS A 236 -7.77 14.52 2.52
N SER A 237 -7.71 15.83 2.32
CA SER A 237 -8.87 16.73 2.40
C SER A 237 -9.68 16.82 1.10
N SER A 238 -9.08 16.46 -0.03
CA SER A 238 -9.59 16.77 -1.36
C SER A 238 -10.20 15.59 -2.13
N GLY A 239 -10.00 14.35 -1.67
CA GLY A 239 -10.60 13.17 -2.30
C GLY A 239 -9.78 11.90 -2.14
N ASP A 240 -10.19 10.84 -2.84
CA ASP A 240 -9.53 9.54 -2.85
C ASP A 240 -9.27 8.99 -4.26
N ARG A 241 -9.53 9.79 -5.31
CA ARG A 241 -9.41 9.44 -6.72
C ARG A 241 -8.06 9.86 -7.32
N GLY A 242 -7.03 9.94 -6.48
CA GLY A 242 -5.68 10.37 -6.82
C GLY A 242 -5.30 11.70 -6.17
N GLU A 243 -6.26 12.44 -5.61
CA GLU A 243 -6.01 13.69 -4.90
C GLU A 243 -5.08 13.49 -3.70
N GLN A 244 -5.15 12.34 -3.01
CA GLN A 244 -4.27 11.99 -1.90
C GLN A 244 -2.79 11.99 -2.28
N VAL A 245 -2.46 11.63 -3.54
CA VAL A 245 -1.08 11.70 -4.04
C VAL A 245 -0.65 13.15 -4.22
N ALA A 246 -1.49 13.97 -4.86
CA ALA A 246 -1.18 15.38 -5.11
C ALA A 246 -1.12 16.21 -3.81
N GLU A 247 -2.00 15.94 -2.85
CA GLU A 247 -2.02 16.61 -1.55
C GLU A 247 -0.79 16.23 -0.71
N PHE A 248 -0.39 14.96 -0.71
CA PHE A 248 0.86 14.52 -0.07
C PHE A 248 2.08 15.22 -0.68
N LYS A 249 2.22 15.23 -2.02
CA LYS A 249 3.32 15.93 -2.70
C LYS A 249 3.32 17.43 -2.38
N THR A 250 2.15 18.05 -2.28
CA THR A 250 2.01 19.46 -1.89
C THR A 250 2.51 19.71 -0.48
N MET A 251 2.20 18.81 0.46
CA MET A 251 2.71 18.87 1.83
C MET A 251 4.23 18.77 1.89
N VAL A 252 4.82 17.79 1.19
CA VAL A 252 6.29 17.64 1.13
C VAL A 252 6.94 18.91 0.57
N ARG A 253 6.46 19.42 -0.58
CA ARG A 253 6.96 20.66 -1.18
C ARG A 253 6.90 21.86 -0.22
N ALA A 254 5.82 21.97 0.57
CA ALA A 254 5.66 23.06 1.54
C ALA A 254 6.64 22.94 2.72
N LEU A 255 6.87 21.73 3.23
CA LEU A 255 7.83 21.45 4.29
C LEU A 255 9.27 21.68 3.81
N HIS A 256 9.61 21.23 2.60
CA HIS A 256 10.92 21.48 1.98
C HIS A 256 11.20 22.96 1.78
N ALA A 257 10.21 23.74 1.32
CA ALA A 257 10.33 25.19 1.20
C ALA A 257 10.61 25.88 2.56
N ALA A 258 10.24 25.23 3.67
CA ALA A 258 10.54 25.66 5.03
C ALA A 258 11.88 25.13 5.57
N GLY A 259 12.57 24.26 4.82
CA GLY A 259 13.81 23.59 5.23
C GLY A 259 13.58 22.42 6.18
N ILE A 260 12.42 21.77 6.11
CA ILE A 260 12.03 20.65 6.98
C ILE A 260 11.96 19.38 6.15
N GLU A 261 12.72 18.36 6.55
CA GLU A 261 12.74 17.03 5.93
C GLU A 261 11.49 16.21 6.32
N VAL A 262 11.10 15.28 5.45
CA VAL A 262 10.01 14.34 5.66
C VAL A 262 10.55 12.92 5.70
N ILE A 263 10.45 12.30 6.88
CA ILE A 263 10.79 10.90 7.12
C ILE A 263 9.48 10.12 7.25
N LEU A 264 9.38 8.96 6.61
CA LEU A 264 8.21 8.09 6.74
C LEU A 264 8.49 6.89 7.65
N ASP A 265 7.61 6.66 8.61
CA ASP A 265 7.51 5.36 9.27
C ASP A 265 6.86 4.35 8.32
N VAL A 266 7.61 3.30 7.97
CA VAL A 266 7.23 2.33 6.94
C VAL A 266 7.13 0.92 7.50
N VAL A 267 6.01 0.26 7.17
CA VAL A 267 5.73 -1.13 7.53
C VAL A 267 5.79 -1.99 6.27
N TYR A 268 6.90 -2.71 6.11
CA TYR A 268 7.08 -3.72 5.05
C TYR A 268 7.14 -5.15 5.58
N ASN A 269 7.16 -5.32 6.90
CA ASN A 269 7.40 -6.62 7.54
C ASN A 269 6.14 -7.53 7.52
N HIS A 270 4.93 -6.94 7.53
CA HIS A 270 3.65 -7.64 7.43
C HIS A 270 2.63 -6.84 6.60
N THR A 271 1.45 -7.41 6.38
CA THR A 271 0.32 -6.77 5.68
C THR A 271 -0.99 -6.89 6.46
N SER A 272 -2.00 -6.12 6.03
CA SER A 272 -3.38 -6.16 6.55
C SER A 272 -4.19 -7.40 6.26
N GLU A 273 -3.65 -8.34 5.48
CA GLU A 273 -4.35 -9.60 5.20
C GLU A 273 -4.22 -10.64 6.32
N GLY A 274 -3.43 -10.35 7.37
CA GLY A 274 -3.26 -11.21 8.53
C GLY A 274 -2.87 -12.65 8.18
N ASN A 275 -3.29 -13.59 9.02
CA ASN A 275 -3.01 -15.02 8.85
C ASN A 275 -3.99 -15.69 7.85
N HIS A 276 -4.05 -17.03 7.89
CA HIS A 276 -4.96 -17.85 7.08
C HIS A 276 -6.45 -17.50 7.24
N LEU A 277 -6.86 -17.00 8.40
CA LEU A 277 -8.23 -16.54 8.68
C LEU A 277 -8.43 -15.04 8.41
N GLY A 278 -7.40 -14.31 8.00
CA GLY A 278 -7.55 -12.94 7.56
C GLY A 278 -8.23 -12.82 6.18
N PRO A 279 -8.58 -11.60 5.76
CA PRO A 279 -9.27 -11.35 4.49
C PRO A 279 -8.37 -11.65 3.27
N THR A 280 -8.98 -11.65 2.07
CA THR A 280 -8.28 -11.74 0.79
C THR A 280 -8.49 -10.42 0.04
N LEU A 281 -7.51 -9.52 0.13
CA LEU A 281 -7.59 -8.14 -0.33
C LEU A 281 -6.62 -7.80 -1.47
N SER A 282 -5.43 -8.39 -1.45
CA SER A 282 -4.37 -8.14 -2.43
C SER A 282 -3.46 -9.37 -2.55
N PHE A 283 -2.30 -9.36 -1.88
CA PHE A 283 -1.21 -10.32 -2.04
C PHE A 283 -1.63 -11.79 -1.93
N LYS A 284 -2.50 -12.11 -0.98
CA LYS A 284 -3.01 -13.48 -0.71
C LYS A 284 -3.75 -14.04 -1.91
N GLY A 285 -4.57 -13.21 -2.58
CA GLY A 285 -5.31 -13.62 -3.77
C GLY A 285 -4.50 -13.54 -5.06
N ILE A 286 -3.39 -12.77 -5.08
CA ILE A 286 -2.53 -12.60 -6.26
C ILE A 286 -1.49 -13.70 -6.40
N ASP A 287 -0.74 -13.97 -5.32
CA ASP A 287 0.27 -15.05 -5.28
C ASP A 287 0.74 -15.29 -3.84
N ASN A 288 -0.09 -16.00 -3.06
CA ASN A 288 0.16 -16.23 -1.63
C ASN A 288 1.56 -16.81 -1.34
N LEU A 289 1.99 -17.81 -2.13
CA LEU A 289 3.29 -18.48 -1.99
C LEU A 289 4.47 -17.54 -2.25
N SER A 290 4.29 -16.52 -3.07
CA SER A 290 5.37 -15.59 -3.41
C SER A 290 5.49 -14.46 -2.41
N TYR A 291 4.37 -13.94 -1.90
CA TYR A 291 4.36 -12.76 -1.05
C TYR A 291 4.50 -13.06 0.44
N TYR A 292 4.07 -14.23 0.92
CA TYR A 292 4.11 -14.55 2.34
C TYR A 292 5.07 -15.67 2.68
N ARG A 293 5.66 -15.60 3.88
CA ARG A 293 6.39 -16.72 4.45
C ARG A 293 5.40 -17.71 5.04
N LEU A 294 5.42 -18.91 4.52
CA LEU A 294 4.55 -19.99 4.97
C LEU A 294 5.35 -20.95 5.84
N VAL A 295 4.64 -21.73 6.65
CA VAL A 295 5.28 -22.78 7.46
C VAL A 295 5.72 -23.90 6.53
N ASP A 296 7.01 -24.27 6.55
CA ASP A 296 7.61 -25.16 5.53
C ASP A 296 6.95 -26.55 5.45
N ASP A 297 6.57 -27.12 6.59
CA ASP A 297 5.93 -28.43 6.69
C ASP A 297 4.39 -28.36 6.67
N ASP A 298 3.81 -27.16 6.78
CA ASP A 298 2.36 -26.93 6.69
C ASP A 298 2.07 -25.58 6.02
N PRO A 299 2.18 -25.49 4.68
CA PRO A 299 2.07 -24.22 3.95
C PRO A 299 0.66 -23.63 3.96
N ARG A 300 -0.30 -24.28 4.64
CA ARG A 300 -1.57 -23.64 5.03
C ARG A 300 -1.32 -22.44 5.93
N TYR A 301 -0.37 -22.53 6.85
CA TYR A 301 -0.13 -21.51 7.87
C TYR A 301 1.00 -20.56 7.50
N TYR A 302 1.02 -19.42 8.20
CA TYR A 302 1.92 -18.31 7.96
C TYR A 302 2.96 -18.26 9.08
N MET A 303 4.22 -18.04 8.72
CA MET A 303 5.24 -17.67 9.69
C MET A 303 4.96 -16.25 10.16
N ASP A 304 4.86 -16.07 11.48
CA ASP A 304 4.54 -14.78 12.09
C ASP A 304 5.68 -14.33 13.01
N TYR A 305 6.60 -13.54 12.46
CA TYR A 305 7.69 -12.90 13.22
C TYR A 305 7.31 -11.50 13.72
N THR A 306 6.13 -11.01 13.37
CA THR A 306 5.69 -9.62 13.61
C THR A 306 4.63 -9.54 14.71
N GLY A 307 3.98 -10.66 15.03
CA GLY A 307 2.85 -10.76 15.94
C GLY A 307 1.53 -10.28 15.32
N THR A 308 1.45 -10.16 13.99
CA THR A 308 0.30 -9.59 13.25
C THR A 308 -0.36 -10.60 12.31
N GLY A 309 0.05 -11.86 12.37
CA GLY A 309 -0.54 -12.98 11.64
C GLY A 309 0.20 -13.40 10.38
N ASN A 310 1.08 -12.57 9.82
CA ASN A 310 1.91 -12.92 8.66
C ASN A 310 3.26 -12.22 8.68
N SER A 311 4.17 -12.69 7.83
CA SER A 311 5.41 -11.99 7.51
C SER A 311 5.63 -11.98 6.00
N LEU A 312 6.01 -10.82 5.46
CA LEU A 312 6.32 -10.66 4.04
C LEU A 312 7.54 -11.51 3.67
N ASN A 313 7.49 -12.16 2.52
CA ASN A 313 8.57 -13.02 2.03
C ASN A 313 9.70 -12.23 1.38
N ALA A 314 10.50 -11.52 2.17
CA ALA A 314 11.66 -10.79 1.67
C ALA A 314 12.74 -11.69 0.99
N GLN A 315 12.68 -13.02 1.13
CA GLN A 315 13.57 -13.95 0.40
C GLN A 315 13.11 -14.14 -1.06
N ASN A 316 11.83 -13.91 -1.35
CA ASN A 316 11.32 -13.98 -2.71
C ASN A 316 11.77 -12.71 -3.47
N PRO A 317 12.51 -12.84 -4.59
CA PRO A 317 13.04 -11.68 -5.31
C PRO A 317 11.96 -10.68 -5.76
N GLN A 318 10.73 -11.12 -5.98
CA GLN A 318 9.64 -10.27 -6.47
C GLN A 318 8.92 -9.55 -5.33
N ALA A 319 8.80 -10.18 -4.16
CA ALA A 319 8.33 -9.50 -2.95
C ALA A 319 9.38 -8.50 -2.45
N LEU A 320 10.67 -8.84 -2.52
CA LEU A 320 11.76 -7.90 -2.24
C LEU A 320 11.79 -6.74 -3.23
N LYS A 321 11.63 -7.03 -4.53
CA LYS A 321 11.53 -5.99 -5.56
C LYS A 321 10.36 -5.03 -5.30
N LEU A 322 9.21 -5.53 -4.86
CA LEU A 322 8.05 -4.70 -4.48
C LEU A 322 8.44 -3.67 -3.40
N VAL A 323 9.13 -4.11 -2.34
CA VAL A 323 9.60 -3.22 -1.27
C VAL A 323 10.58 -2.19 -1.81
N MET A 324 11.58 -2.62 -2.57
CA MET A 324 12.60 -1.71 -3.14
C MET A 324 12.01 -0.71 -4.13
N ASP A 325 11.06 -1.13 -4.97
CA ASP A 325 10.36 -0.22 -5.86
C ASP A 325 9.50 0.79 -5.08
N SER A 326 8.91 0.39 -3.95
CA SER A 326 8.16 1.28 -3.06
C SER A 326 9.07 2.33 -2.43
N LEU A 327 10.20 1.93 -1.85
CA LEU A 327 11.20 2.86 -1.31
C LEU A 327 11.65 3.88 -2.37
N ARG A 328 12.04 3.41 -3.57
CA ARG A 328 12.40 4.29 -4.69
C ARG A 328 11.26 5.21 -5.10
N TYR A 329 10.02 4.73 -5.12
CA TYR A 329 8.86 5.55 -5.46
C TYR A 329 8.69 6.69 -4.44
N TRP A 330 8.77 6.40 -3.15
CA TRP A 330 8.62 7.44 -2.13
C TRP A 330 9.75 8.47 -2.18
N VAL A 331 10.99 8.08 -2.49
CA VAL A 331 12.09 9.03 -2.68
C VAL A 331 11.95 9.82 -3.99
N LEU A 332 11.89 9.13 -5.13
CA LEU A 332 12.02 9.75 -6.45
C LEU A 332 10.75 10.46 -6.91
N GLU A 333 9.57 9.94 -6.56
CA GLU A 333 8.29 10.49 -7.02
C GLU A 333 7.58 11.33 -5.95
N MET A 334 7.78 11.00 -4.68
CA MET A 334 7.12 11.66 -3.54
C MET A 334 8.05 12.57 -2.74
N HIS A 335 9.34 12.60 -3.08
CA HIS A 335 10.39 13.44 -2.47
C HIS A 335 10.54 13.23 -0.95
N VAL A 336 10.32 12.01 -0.47
CA VAL A 336 10.61 11.65 0.93
C VAL A 336 12.12 11.60 1.14
N ASP A 337 12.60 12.16 2.26
CA ASP A 337 14.03 12.30 2.55
C ASP A 337 14.60 11.10 3.32
N GLY A 338 13.75 10.26 3.91
CA GLY A 338 14.20 9.08 4.64
C GLY A 338 13.08 8.20 5.15
N PHE A 339 13.48 7.07 5.73
CA PHE A 339 12.55 6.07 6.25
C PHE A 339 12.96 5.60 7.64
N ARG A 340 11.97 5.44 8.51
CA ARG A 340 12.08 4.71 9.76
C ARG A 340 11.36 3.38 9.59
N PHE A 341 12.10 2.27 9.67
CA PHE A 341 11.56 0.93 9.41
C PHE A 341 10.96 0.33 10.68
N ASP A 342 9.64 0.13 10.69
CA ASP A 342 8.98 -0.63 11.73
C ASP A 342 9.44 -2.10 11.72
N LEU A 343 9.68 -2.65 12.91
CA LEU A 343 10.17 -4.02 13.15
C LEU A 343 11.26 -4.44 12.15
N ALA A 344 12.25 -3.58 11.87
CA ALA A 344 13.27 -3.80 10.84
C ALA A 344 13.94 -5.18 10.89
N SER A 345 14.10 -5.75 12.08
CA SER A 345 14.65 -7.10 12.26
C SER A 345 13.87 -8.21 11.56
N ALA A 346 12.56 -8.06 11.35
CA ALA A 346 11.74 -9.04 10.65
C ALA A 346 12.06 -9.10 9.14
N LEU A 347 12.45 -7.97 8.54
CA LEU A 347 12.91 -7.92 7.14
C LEU A 347 14.27 -8.59 6.96
N ALA A 348 15.11 -8.57 8.00
CA ALA A 348 16.47 -9.11 7.99
C ALA A 348 16.56 -10.62 8.27
N ARG A 349 15.45 -11.28 8.62
CA ARG A 349 15.46 -12.72 8.95
C ARG A 349 15.53 -13.54 7.67
N GLU A 350 16.57 -14.32 7.43
CA GLU A 350 16.61 -15.18 6.24
C GLU A 350 16.44 -16.67 6.51
N LEU A 351 16.62 -17.22 7.72
CA LEU A 351 16.38 -18.67 7.95
C LEU A 351 16.42 -19.11 9.43
N HIS A 352 16.19 -18.19 10.38
CA HIS A 352 16.26 -18.32 11.87
C HIS A 352 17.36 -17.49 12.55
N ASP A 353 18.24 -16.84 11.80
CA ASP A 353 19.18 -15.84 12.31
C ASP A 353 18.97 -14.47 11.66
N VAL A 354 19.21 -13.41 12.44
CA VAL A 354 19.38 -12.04 11.92
C VAL A 354 20.79 -11.97 11.37
N ASP A 355 20.97 -12.33 10.10
CA ASP A 355 22.26 -12.17 9.46
C ASP A 355 22.44 -10.71 9.04
N ARG A 356 23.60 -10.12 9.32
CA ARG A 356 23.96 -8.75 8.90
C ARG A 356 24.06 -8.61 7.38
N LEU A 357 23.93 -9.72 6.65
CA LEU A 357 23.98 -9.86 5.20
C LEU A 357 22.62 -10.28 4.61
N SER A 358 21.49 -9.90 5.22
CA SER A 358 20.20 -10.14 4.56
C SER A 358 20.20 -9.41 3.21
N SER A 359 19.76 -10.09 2.15
CA SER A 359 19.65 -9.56 0.78
C SER A 359 18.93 -8.21 0.72
N PHE A 360 18.05 -7.92 1.67
CA PHE A 360 17.40 -6.63 1.85
C PHE A 360 18.39 -5.48 2.11
N PHE A 361 19.30 -5.61 3.10
CA PHE A 361 20.27 -4.56 3.42
C PHE A 361 21.31 -4.38 2.30
N ASP A 362 21.71 -5.46 1.64
CA ASP A 362 22.63 -5.39 0.50
C ASP A 362 22.03 -4.59 -0.66
N ILE A 363 20.73 -4.79 -0.95
CA ILE A 363 20.06 -4.06 -2.04
C ILE A 363 19.79 -2.61 -1.64
N ILE A 364 19.46 -2.31 -0.38
CA ILE A 364 19.35 -0.92 0.09
C ILE A 364 20.67 -0.18 -0.09
N HIS A 365 21.80 -0.82 0.26
CA HIS A 365 23.11 -0.18 0.13
C HIS A 365 23.53 0.06 -1.34
N GLN A 366 22.94 -0.67 -2.29
CA GLN A 366 23.16 -0.50 -3.72
C GLN A 366 22.21 0.51 -4.37
N ASP A 367 21.13 0.91 -3.68
CA ASP A 367 20.24 1.97 -4.16
C ASP A 367 20.90 3.34 -3.97
N PRO A 368 20.82 4.24 -4.97
CA PRO A 368 21.53 5.52 -4.95
C PRO A 368 20.95 6.53 -3.97
#